data_AF-A0A934Z1M8-F1
#
_entry.id   AF-A0A934Z1M8-F1
#
_cell.length_a   1.000
_cell.length_b   1.000
_cell.length_c   1.000
_cell.angle_alpha   90.00
_cell.angle_beta   90.00
_cell.angle_gamma   90.00
#
_symmetry.space_group_name_H-M   'P 1'
#
loop_
_entity.id
_entity.type
_entity.pdbx_description
1 polymer ?
#
loop_
_entity_poly.entity_id
_entity_poly.type
_entity_poly.pdbx_seq_one_letter_code
_entity_poly.pdbx_strand_id
1 'polypeptide(L)'
;MLTLNFSPFPKIVTERLILREIDMGDVDALFDIRSDERVMRYIGRSKAKEKSDSIELIERIIRDLKENTSISWATLKDASQVDVRHNPHYDQTETPSRRSGLRLASRPFV
;
A
#
# COMPACT_ATOMS: atom_id res chain seq x y z
N MET A 1 -36.69 0.48 -1.87
CA MET A 1 -35.49 -0.31 -1.52
C MET A 1 -34.58 -0.31 -2.73
N LEU A 2 -33.28 -0.08 -2.54
CA LEU A 2 -32.29 -0.13 -3.63
C LEU A 2 -31.88 -1.59 -3.84
N THR A 3 -31.94 -2.08 -5.07
CA THR A 3 -31.40 -3.39 -5.45
C THR A 3 -30.00 -3.18 -6.00
N LEU A 4 -29.01 -3.75 -5.32
CA LEU A 4 -27.62 -3.70 -5.75
C LEU A 4 -27.37 -4.84 -6.76
N ASN A 5 -26.70 -4.53 -7.86
CA ASN A 5 -26.22 -5.51 -8.82
C ASN A 5 -24.81 -5.11 -9.27
N PHE A 6 -23.83 -5.94 -8.92
CA PHE A 6 -22.43 -5.75 -9.28
C PHE A 6 -21.97 -6.68 -10.41
N SER A 7 -22.90 -7.28 -11.15
CA SER A 7 -22.61 -8.12 -12.32
C SER A 7 -23.04 -7.43 -13.61
N PRO A 8 -22.11 -7.14 -14.55
CA PRO A 8 -20.67 -7.37 -14.47
C PRO A 8 -19.97 -6.40 -13.50
N PHE A 9 -18.80 -6.79 -12.96
CA PHE A 9 -18.09 -5.96 -11.99
C PHE A 9 -17.71 -4.60 -12.59
N PRO A 10 -18.02 -3.47 -11.92
CA PRO A 10 -17.70 -2.14 -12.43
C PRO A 10 -16.20 -1.86 -12.31
N LYS A 11 -15.50 -1.91 -13.44
CA LYS A 11 -14.13 -1.42 -13.56
C LYS A 11 -14.15 0.08 -13.82
N ILE A 12 -13.50 0.86 -12.96
CA ILE A 12 -13.42 2.32 -13.09
C ILE A 12 -11.99 2.69 -13.47
N VAL A 13 -11.84 3.43 -14.55
CA VAL A 13 -10.55 3.94 -15.02
C VAL A 13 -10.59 5.46 -14.90
N THR A 14 -9.56 6.02 -14.27
CA THR A 14 -9.34 7.46 -14.15
C THR A 14 -8.00 7.80 -14.79
N GLU A 15 -7.67 9.09 -14.85
CA GLU A 15 -6.36 9.56 -15.38
C GLU A 15 -5.14 8.97 -14.65
N ARG A 16 -5.29 8.54 -13.39
CA ARG A 16 -4.15 8.10 -12.54
C ARG A 16 -4.31 6.71 -11.94
N LEU A 17 -5.53 6.19 -11.90
CA LEU A 17 -5.87 4.98 -11.17
C LEU A 17 -6.82 4.09 -11.97
N ILE A 18 -6.59 2.79 -11.86
CA ILE A 18 -7.52 1.74 -12.27
C ILE A 18 -8.07 1.11 -10.98
N LEU A 19 -9.40 1.14 -10.83
CA LEU A 19 -10.13 0.45 -9.79
C LEU A 19 -10.73 -0.81 -10.40
N ARG A 20 -10.31 -1.98 -9.93
CA ARG A 20 -10.74 -3.29 -10.43
C ARG A 20 -11.25 -4.18 -9.29
N GLU A 21 -11.85 -5.29 -9.68
CA GLU A 21 -12.21 -6.37 -8.75
C GLU A 21 -10.96 -6.87 -8.03
N ILE A 22 -11.11 -7.16 -6.74
CA ILE A 22 -10.06 -7.77 -5.92
C ILE A 22 -10.01 -9.26 -6.23
N ASP A 23 -8.81 -9.80 -6.42
CA ASP A 23 -8.59 -11.23 -6.66
C ASP A 23 -7.57 -11.82 -5.68
N MET A 24 -7.39 -13.14 -5.74
CA MET A 24 -6.45 -13.85 -4.87
C MET A 24 -4.98 -13.52 -5.14
N GLY A 25 -4.65 -12.89 -6.26
CA GLY A 25 -3.32 -12.36 -6.54
C GLY A 25 -2.97 -11.13 -5.71
N ASP A 26 -3.97 -10.44 -5.13
CA ASP A 26 -3.78 -9.27 -4.28
C ASP A 26 -3.40 -9.60 -2.83
N VAL A 27 -3.36 -10.88 -2.45
CA VAL A 27 -3.10 -11.33 -1.07
C VAL A 27 -1.80 -10.73 -0.51
N ASP A 28 -0.72 -10.79 -1.27
CA ASP A 28 0.60 -10.33 -0.82
C ASP A 28 0.62 -8.81 -0.62
N ALA A 29 0.10 -8.05 -1.60
CA ALA A 29 0.01 -6.60 -1.50
C ALA A 29 -0.91 -6.16 -0.35
N LEU A 30 -2.02 -6.85 -0.14
CA LEU A 30 -2.94 -6.58 0.96
C LEU A 30 -2.29 -6.86 2.31
N PHE A 31 -1.54 -7.95 2.43
CA PHE A 31 -0.80 -8.29 3.64
C PHE A 31 0.25 -7.24 3.98
N ASP A 32 1.03 -6.79 2.99
CA ASP A 32 2.06 -5.76 3.19
C ASP A 32 1.44 -4.45 3.72
N ILE A 33 0.31 -4.02 3.16
CA ILE A 33 -0.41 -2.81 3.62
C ILE A 33 -0.96 -2.98 5.04
N ARG A 34 -1.51 -4.16 5.35
CA ARG A 34 -2.23 -4.41 6.62
C ARG A 34 -1.33 -4.85 7.76
N SER A 35 -0.08 -5.22 7.49
CA SER A 35 0.94 -5.49 8.49
C SER A 35 1.73 -4.23 8.86
N ASP A 36 1.77 -3.21 7.99
CA ASP A 36 2.44 -1.94 8.27
C ASP A 36 1.75 -1.15 9.40
N GLU A 37 2.50 -0.91 10.47
CA GLU A 37 2.03 -0.16 11.63
C GLU A 37 1.67 1.30 11.32
N ARG A 38 2.37 1.94 10.39
CA ARG A 38 2.12 3.34 9.99
C ARG A 38 0.75 3.45 9.32
N VAL A 39 0.39 2.45 8.50
CA VAL A 39 -0.90 2.40 7.81
C VAL A 39 -2.01 2.05 8.78
N MET A 40 -1.80 1.05 9.64
CA MET A 40 -2.83 0.56 10.54
C MET A 40 -3.02 1.38 11.82
N ARG A 41 -2.15 2.35 12.12
CA ARG A 41 -2.19 3.18 13.35
C ARG A 41 -3.57 3.76 13.67
N TYR A 42 -4.31 4.19 12.64
CA TYR A 42 -5.61 4.83 12.79
C TYR A 42 -6.78 3.95 12.33
N ILE A 43 -6.50 2.71 11.94
CA ILE A 43 -7.51 1.74 11.53
C ILE A 43 -7.85 0.93 12.79
N GLY A 44 -9.06 1.07 13.32
CA GLY A 44 -9.53 0.36 14.53
C GLY A 44 -9.70 -1.16 14.39
N ARG A 45 -8.92 -1.80 13.50
CA ARG A 45 -8.90 -3.25 13.26
C ARG A 45 -7.52 -3.78 13.59
N SER A 46 -7.47 -5.04 14.01
CA SER A 46 -6.21 -5.74 14.20
C SER A 46 -5.36 -5.73 12.92
N LYS A 47 -4.05 -5.51 13.10
CA LYS A 47 -3.04 -5.68 12.04
C LYS A 47 -3.06 -7.13 11.56
N ALA A 48 -2.80 -7.34 10.28
CA ALA A 48 -2.54 -8.68 9.77
C ALA A 48 -1.22 -9.19 10.36
N LYS A 49 -1.23 -10.40 10.90
CA LYS A 49 -0.04 -11.07 11.45
C LYS A 49 0.49 -12.11 10.47
N GLU A 50 -0.41 -12.76 9.74
CA GLU A 50 -0.09 -13.79 8.76
C GLU A 50 -0.82 -13.55 7.44
N LYS A 51 -0.34 -14.18 6.36
CA LYS A 51 -0.98 -14.07 5.04
C LYS A 51 -2.40 -14.65 5.04
N SER A 52 -2.68 -15.63 5.90
CA SER A 52 -4.01 -16.20 6.14
C SER A 52 -5.05 -15.13 6.46
N ASP A 53 -4.71 -14.15 7.30
CA ASP A 53 -5.61 -13.03 7.64
C ASP A 53 -6.05 -12.22 6.39
N SER A 54 -5.16 -12.12 5.40
CA SER A 54 -5.43 -11.39 4.16
C SER A 54 -6.22 -12.24 3.16
N ILE A 55 -5.98 -13.55 3.13
CA ILE A 55 -6.78 -14.52 2.39
C ILE A 55 -8.23 -14.49 2.88
N GLU A 56 -8.45 -14.61 4.20
CA GLU A 56 -9.79 -14.58 4.79
C GLU A 56 -10.54 -13.28 4.47
N LEU A 57 -9.82 -12.16 4.46
CA LEU A 57 -10.39 -10.86 4.10
C LEU A 57 -10.83 -10.81 2.63
N ILE A 58 -9.99 -11.29 1.71
CA ILE A 58 -10.31 -11.33 0.27
C ILE A 58 -11.48 -12.28 0.02
N GLU A 59 -11.49 -13.46 0.64
CA GLU A 59 -12.61 -14.40 0.53
C GLU A 59 -13.92 -13.79 1.03
N ARG A 60 -13.89 -13.03 2.14
CA ARG A 60 -15.06 -12.29 2.61
C ARG A 60 -15.52 -11.26 1.58
N ILE A 61 -14.60 -10.47 1.02
CA ILE A 61 -14.92 -9.46 -0.01
C ILE A 61 -15.57 -10.12 -1.24
N ILE A 62 -15.02 -11.23 -1.72
CA ILE A 62 -15.56 -11.98 -2.86
C ILE A 62 -16.96 -12.52 -2.56
N ARG A 63 -17.19 -12.99 -1.33
CA ARG A 63 -18.51 -13.46 -0.87
C ARG A 63 -19.52 -12.32 -0.84
N ASP A 64 -19.18 -11.21 -0.21
CA ASP A 64 -20.05 -10.05 -0.10
C ASP A 64 -20.42 -9.47 -1.49
N LEU A 65 -19.46 -9.52 -2.42
CA LEU A 65 -19.68 -9.14 -3.81
C LEU A 65 -20.70 -10.06 -4.50
N LYS A 66 -20.55 -11.38 -4.35
CA LYS A 66 -21.48 -12.38 -4.91
C LYS A 66 -22.89 -12.25 -4.32
N GLU A 67 -22.98 -11.89 -3.04
CA GLU A 67 -24.25 -11.65 -2.35
C GLU A 67 -24.83 -10.25 -2.65
N ASN A 68 -24.13 -9.42 -3.42
CA ASN A 68 -24.46 -8.02 -3.69
C ASN A 68 -24.69 -7.19 -2.41
N THR A 69 -24.00 -7.52 -1.33
CA THR A 69 -24.09 -6.83 -0.04
C THR A 69 -23.03 -5.76 0.12
N SER A 70 -21.85 -5.96 -0.46
CA SER A 70 -20.78 -4.97 -0.46
C SER A 70 -19.91 -5.06 -1.72
N ILE A 71 -19.16 -3.99 -1.99
CA ILE A 71 -18.17 -3.93 -3.06
C ILE A 71 -16.90 -3.28 -2.54
N SER A 72 -15.75 -3.81 -2.93
CA SER A 72 -14.44 -3.26 -2.64
C SER A 72 -13.58 -3.33 -3.90
N TRP A 73 -12.76 -2.30 -4.12
CA TRP A 73 -11.89 -2.21 -5.29
C TRP A 73 -10.42 -2.37 -4.90
N ALA A 74 -9.67 -3.13 -5.69
CA ALA A 74 -8.23 -3.02 -5.74
C ALA A 74 -7.87 -1.78 -6.56
N THR A 75 -6.88 -1.02 -6.10
CA THR A 75 -6.38 0.17 -6.80
C THR A 75 -5.02 -0.11 -7.40
N LEU A 76 -4.87 0.17 -8.69
CA LEU A 76 -3.59 0.13 -9.39
C LEU A 76 -3.28 1.55 -9.88
N LYS A 77 -2.04 1.99 -9.68
CA LYS A 77 -1.57 3.24 -10.27
C LYS A 77 -1.36 3.02 -11.76
N ASP A 78 -1.95 3.89 -12.59
CA ASP A 78 -1.65 3.88 -14.01
C ASP A 78 -0.20 4.34 -14.22
N ALA A 79 0.58 3.52 -14.92
CA ALA A 79 2.01 3.74 -15.14
C ALA A 79 2.30 4.90 -16.11
N SER A 80 1.27 5.46 -16.75
CA SER A 80 1.37 6.58 -17.69
C SER A 80 1.78 7.92 -17.03
N GLN A 81 1.74 8.04 -15.70
CA GLN A 81 2.10 9.25 -14.95
C GLN A 81 3.10 8.93 -13.82
N VAL A 82 4.36 8.69 -14.21
CA VAL A 82 5.53 8.74 -13.31
C VAL A 82 6.16 10.13 -13.40
N ASP A 83 5.45 11.17 -12.94
CA ASP A 83 6.11 12.43 -12.57
C ASP A 83 6.47 12.33 -11.09
N VAL A 84 7.68 11.82 -10.83
CA VAL A 84 8.31 11.87 -9.51
C VAL A 84 8.75 13.31 -9.30
N ARG A 85 7.81 14.18 -8.92
CA ARG A 85 8.16 15.47 -8.32
C ARG A 85 8.75 15.20 -6.95
N HIS A 86 10.07 15.12 -6.97
CA HIS A 86 11.00 15.29 -5.87
C HIS A 86 10.39 16.22 -4.81
N ASN A 87 10.06 15.68 -3.64
CA ASN A 87 9.70 16.49 -2.48
C ASN A 87 10.97 16.68 -1.63
N PRO A 88 11.67 17.83 -1.72
CA PRO A 88 12.95 18.04 -1.05
C PRO A 88 12.84 18.24 0.47
N HIS A 89 11.64 18.14 1.04
CA HIS A 89 11.39 18.45 2.46
C HIS A 89 11.41 17.26 3.42
N TYR A 90 11.74 16.05 2.95
CA TYR A 90 12.08 14.96 3.89
C TYR A 90 13.56 15.04 4.26
N ASP A 91 13.85 15.96 5.18
CA ASP A 91 15.12 16.00 5.90
C ASP A 91 15.20 14.75 6.80
N GLN A 92 16.11 13.84 6.46
CA GLN A 92 16.48 12.70 7.31
C GLN A 92 17.50 13.16 8.36
N THR A 93 17.10 14.01 9.30
CA THR A 93 17.88 14.16 10.53
C THR A 93 17.60 12.96 11.42
N GLU A 94 18.48 11.96 11.36
CA GLU A 94 19.03 11.23 12.51
C GLU A 94 19.83 10.02 12.02
N THR A 95 21.11 10.24 11.72
CA THR A 95 22.09 9.14 11.64
C THR A 95 22.89 9.15 12.95
N PRO A 96 22.89 8.05 13.73
CA PRO A 96 23.56 8.03 15.02
C PRO A 96 25.08 7.99 14.84
N SER A 97 25.74 8.72 15.74
CA SER A 97 27.18 8.85 15.88
C SER A 97 27.95 7.54 15.77
N ARG A 98 28.83 7.43 14.77
CA ARG A 98 30.06 6.61 14.85
C ARG A 98 31.28 7.52 14.95
N ARG A 99 31.63 7.92 16.17
CA ARG A 99 33.02 8.28 16.49
C ARG A 99 33.76 6.99 16.80
N SER A 100 34.74 6.65 15.97
CA SER A 100 36.06 6.12 16.35
C SER A 100 36.72 5.44 15.15
N GLY A 101 37.89 5.92 14.74
CA GLY A 101 38.65 5.28 13.66
C GLY A 101 39.56 6.21 12.86
N LEU A 102 40.39 6.97 13.57
CA LEU A 102 41.70 7.48 13.17
C LEU A 102 42.26 6.94 11.83
N ARG A 103 42.54 7.83 10.87
CA ARG A 103 43.79 7.80 10.08
C ARG A 103 44.11 9.19 9.52
N LEU A 104 45.27 9.68 9.92
CA LEU A 104 45.94 10.86 9.42
C LEU A 104 46.15 10.75 7.90
N ALA A 105 45.80 11.81 7.18
CA ALA A 105 46.47 12.15 5.93
C ALA A 105 46.76 13.66 5.97
N SER A 106 48.01 13.94 6.25
CA SER A 106 48.68 15.23 6.15
C SER A 106 48.64 15.75 4.71
N ARG A 107 48.24 17.01 4.53
CA ARG A 107 48.83 17.98 3.59
C ARG A 107 48.05 19.32 3.61
N PRO A 108 48.70 20.47 3.88
CA PRO A 108 48.15 21.77 3.51
C PRO A 108 48.60 22.18 2.11
N PHE A 109 47.60 22.71 1.40
CA PHE A 109 47.56 23.85 0.47
C PHE A 109 48.85 24.51 -0.07
N VAL A 110 48.72 24.90 -1.36
CA VAL A 110 49.56 25.71 -2.26
C VAL A 110 50.68 24.97 -2.98
#